data_AF-A0A1T5P8L3-F1
#
_entry.id   AF-A0A1T5P8L3-F1
#
_cell.length_a   1.000
_cell.length_b   1.000
_cell.length_c   1.000
_cell.angle_alpha   90.00
_cell.angle_beta   90.00
_cell.angle_gamma   90.00
#
_symmetry.space_group_name_H-M   'P 1'
#
loop_
_entity.id
_entity.type
_entity.pdbx_description
1 polymer ?
#
loop_
_entity_poly.entity_id
_entity_poly.type
_entity_poly.pdbx_seq_one_letter_code
_entity_poly.pdbx_strand_id
1 'polypeptide(L)'
;MEHTHTEAGHEAAHVDSSTKTIWRTFWILLCITMVEVGLAFLHLETGFPSRVFLNAIFVGLTVVKAFYIVAEFMHLGHEIKNLILTILIPLLLFVWFIIAFLYEGDSWKNMRKDLKPGTPIETPKAPAKEGHHY
;
A
#
# COMPACT_ATOMS: atom_id res chain seq x y z
N MET A 1 65.01 -5.84 -14.21
CA MET A 1 64.21 -5.74 -12.97
C MET A 1 62.80 -5.42 -13.41
N GLU A 2 62.00 -6.47 -13.52
CA GLU A 2 60.60 -6.41 -13.92
C GLU A 2 59.74 -6.03 -12.71
N HIS A 3 58.87 -5.04 -12.88
CA HIS A 3 57.70 -4.86 -12.02
C HIS A 3 56.56 -4.28 -12.86
N THR A 4 55.94 -5.14 -13.68
CA THR A 4 54.57 -4.92 -14.15
C THR A 4 53.65 -5.55 -13.11
N HIS A 5 53.15 -4.73 -12.19
CA HIS A 5 52.07 -5.15 -11.30
C HIS A 5 50.77 -5.20 -12.10
N THR A 6 50.38 -6.42 -12.44
CA THR A 6 49.05 -6.78 -12.93
C THR A 6 48.01 -6.50 -11.84
N GLU A 7 47.38 -5.32 -11.89
CA GLU A 7 46.14 -5.03 -11.16
C GLU A 7 44.94 -5.22 -12.12
N ALA A 8 44.60 -6.47 -12.43
CA ALA A 8 43.45 -6.79 -13.28
C ALA A 8 42.68 -8.02 -12.78
N GLY A 9 42.63 -8.25 -11.47
CA GLY A 9 42.18 -9.54 -10.92
C GLY A 9 41.28 -9.54 -9.69
N HIS A 10 40.76 -8.40 -9.21
CA HIS A 10 40.01 -8.39 -7.93
C HIS A 10 38.63 -7.71 -7.91
N GLU A 11 38.08 -7.25 -9.04
CA GLU A 11 36.76 -6.57 -9.04
C GLU A 11 35.58 -7.37 -9.62
N ALA A 12 35.79 -8.58 -10.14
CA ALA A 12 34.74 -9.30 -10.86
C ALA A 12 33.82 -10.20 -9.99
N ALA A 13 34.07 -10.33 -8.68
CA ALA A 13 33.43 -11.36 -7.85
C ALA A 13 32.24 -10.88 -6.99
N HIS A 14 31.97 -9.57 -6.90
CA HIS A 14 31.02 -9.02 -5.92
C HIS A 14 29.70 -8.48 -6.50
N VAL A 15 29.51 -8.53 -7.83
CA VAL A 15 28.32 -7.98 -8.53
C VAL A 15 27.28 -9.05 -8.90
N ASP A 16 27.67 -10.33 -8.91
CA ASP A 16 26.81 -11.41 -9.43
C ASP A 16 25.68 -11.85 -8.48
N SER A 17 25.86 -11.73 -7.15
CA SER A 17 24.89 -12.28 -6.19
C SER A 17 23.57 -11.50 -6.14
N SER A 18 23.63 -10.16 -6.23
CA SER A 18 22.45 -9.30 -6.19
C SER A 18 21.59 -9.43 -7.45
N THR A 19 22.21 -9.49 -8.63
CA THR A 19 21.50 -9.60 -9.91
C THR A 19 20.69 -10.89 -10.01
N LYS A 20 21.25 -12.01 -9.52
CA LYS A 20 20.57 -13.30 -9.50
C LYS A 20 19.32 -13.30 -8.63
N THR A 21 19.37 -12.65 -7.47
CA THR A 21 18.23 -12.53 -6.55
C THR A 21 17.12 -11.65 -7.11
N ILE A 22 17.49 -10.55 -7.77
CA ILE A 22 16.55 -9.67 -8.48
C ILE A 22 15.81 -10.45 -9.56
N TRP A 23 16.54 -11.20 -10.40
CA TRP A 23 15.95 -12.01 -11.45
C TRP A 23 15.02 -13.12 -10.92
N ARG A 24 15.39 -13.77 -9.82
CA ARG A 24 14.53 -14.76 -9.15
C ARG A 24 13.22 -14.11 -8.69
N THR A 25 13.30 -12.97 -8.04
CA THR A 25 12.13 -12.25 -7.52
C THR A 25 11.25 -11.74 -8.66
N PHE A 26 11.86 -11.21 -9.73
CA PHE A 26 11.14 -10.80 -10.92
C PHE A 26 10.27 -11.93 -11.47
N TRP A 27 10.82 -13.13 -11.65
CA TRP A 27 10.05 -14.28 -12.13
C TRP A 27 8.93 -14.70 -11.18
N ILE A 28 9.17 -14.68 -9.87
CA ILE A 28 8.13 -14.97 -8.87
C ILE A 28 6.97 -13.98 -9.00
N LEU A 29 7.28 -12.68 -9.05
CA LEU A 29 6.27 -11.63 -9.16
C LEU A 29 5.53 -11.68 -10.50
N LEU A 30 6.24 -12.00 -11.59
CA LEU A 30 5.64 -12.19 -12.91
C LEU A 30 4.64 -13.35 -12.89
N CYS A 31 5.03 -14.50 -12.34
CA CYS A 31 4.14 -15.66 -12.21
C CYS A 31 2.89 -15.33 -11.38
N ILE A 32 3.05 -14.66 -10.22
CA ILE A 32 1.92 -14.23 -9.40
C ILE A 32 0.97 -13.33 -10.20
N THR A 33 1.53 -12.36 -10.93
CA THR A 33 0.74 -11.42 -11.75
C THR A 33 0.01 -12.14 -12.88
N MET A 34 0.66 -13.13 -13.50
CA MET A 34 0.06 -13.92 -14.57
C MET A 34 -1.10 -14.77 -14.05
N VAL A 35 -0.98 -15.32 -12.83
CA VAL A 35 -2.07 -16.02 -12.14
C VAL A 35 -3.22 -15.08 -11.82
N GLU A 36 -2.96 -13.88 -11.30
CA GLU A 36 -4.01 -12.87 -11.04
C GLU A 36 -4.80 -12.55 -12.31
N VAL A 37 -4.10 -12.22 -13.40
CA VAL A 37 -4.74 -11.90 -14.68
C VAL A 37 -5.54 -13.10 -15.20
N GLY A 38 -4.99 -14.32 -15.14
CA GLY A 38 -5.71 -15.53 -15.53
C GLY A 38 -6.98 -15.77 -14.71
N LEU A 39 -6.93 -15.52 -13.40
CA LEU A 39 -8.09 -15.65 -12.51
C LEU A 39 -9.17 -14.59 -12.81
N ALA A 40 -8.76 -13.37 -13.18
CA ALA A 40 -9.69 -12.35 -13.66
C ALA A 40 -10.37 -12.77 -14.97
N PHE A 41 -9.62 -13.27 -15.95
CA PHE A 41 -10.20 -13.75 -17.21
C PHE A 41 -11.16 -14.92 -16.99
N LEU A 42 -10.80 -15.89 -16.14
CA LEU A 42 -11.64 -17.03 -15.81
C LEU A 42 -12.99 -16.57 -15.20
N HIS A 43 -12.95 -15.59 -14.30
CA HIS A 43 -14.17 -15.02 -13.72
C HIS A 43 -15.05 -14.31 -14.75
N LEU A 44 -14.44 -13.58 -15.70
CA LEU A 44 -15.17 -12.88 -16.75
C LEU A 44 -15.89 -13.85 -17.69
N GLU A 45 -15.28 -15.00 -17.99
CA GLU A 45 -15.82 -15.98 -18.92
C GLU A 45 -16.82 -16.94 -18.27
N THR A 46 -16.54 -17.40 -17.04
CA THR A 46 -17.35 -18.45 -16.38
C THR A 46 -18.29 -17.92 -15.29
N GLY A 47 -18.12 -16.67 -14.86
CA GLY A 47 -18.85 -16.09 -13.73
C GLY A 47 -18.48 -16.69 -12.36
N PHE A 48 -17.51 -17.62 -12.33
CA PHE A 48 -17.02 -18.31 -11.15
C PHE A 48 -15.50 -18.06 -11.01
N PRO A 49 -14.93 -17.89 -9.81
CA PRO A 49 -15.55 -17.88 -8.47
C PRO A 49 -16.24 -16.56 -8.12
N SER A 50 -16.83 -16.46 -6.92
CA SER A 50 -17.57 -15.27 -6.50
C SER A 50 -16.68 -14.01 -6.49
N ARG A 51 -17.27 -12.85 -6.81
CA ARG A 51 -16.56 -11.56 -6.82
C ARG A 51 -15.85 -11.25 -5.51
N VAL A 52 -16.47 -11.61 -4.38
CA VAL A 52 -15.91 -11.38 -3.04
C VAL A 52 -14.66 -12.24 -2.82
N PHE A 53 -14.70 -13.51 -3.24
CA PHE A 53 -13.56 -14.42 -3.12
C PHE A 53 -12.39 -13.99 -4.00
N LEU A 54 -12.69 -13.58 -5.24
CA LEU A 54 -11.67 -13.03 -6.13
C LEU A 54 -11.04 -11.78 -5.53
N ASN A 55 -11.84 -10.81 -5.11
CA ASN A 55 -11.32 -9.60 -4.50
C ASN A 55 -10.41 -9.91 -3.30
N ALA A 56 -10.76 -10.89 -2.47
CA ALA A 56 -9.91 -11.34 -1.37
C ALA A 56 -8.57 -11.91 -1.87
N ILE A 57 -8.58 -12.74 -2.91
CA ILE A 57 -7.35 -13.27 -3.55
C ILE A 57 -6.49 -12.13 -4.12
N PHE A 58 -7.06 -11.22 -4.90
CA PHE A 58 -6.34 -10.11 -5.50
C PHE A 58 -5.69 -9.21 -4.44
N VAL A 59 -6.42 -8.89 -3.38
CA VAL A 59 -5.86 -8.12 -2.25
C VAL A 59 -4.73 -8.91 -1.59
N GLY A 60 -4.91 -10.20 -1.31
CA GLY A 60 -3.88 -11.05 -0.70
C GLY A 60 -2.60 -11.16 -1.56
N LEU A 61 -2.75 -11.45 -2.85
CA LEU A 61 -1.64 -11.56 -3.80
C LEU A 61 -0.93 -10.21 -4.01
N THR A 62 -1.67 -9.10 -3.99
CA THR A 62 -1.09 -7.75 -4.02
C THR A 62 -0.23 -7.48 -2.79
N VAL A 63 -0.67 -7.88 -1.59
CA VAL A 63 0.14 -7.74 -0.35
C VAL A 63 1.40 -8.59 -0.42
N VAL A 64 1.28 -9.84 -0.86
CA VAL A 64 2.43 -10.74 -1.04
C VAL A 64 3.43 -10.14 -2.03
N LYS A 65 2.96 -9.63 -3.17
CA LYS A 65 3.78 -8.97 -4.17
C LYS A 65 4.50 -7.75 -3.61
N ALA A 66 3.79 -6.90 -2.86
CA ALA A 66 4.39 -5.74 -2.20
C ALA A 66 5.49 -6.14 -1.21
N PHE A 67 5.28 -7.21 -0.44
CA PHE A 67 6.30 -7.74 0.48
C PHE A 67 7.56 -8.20 -0.27
N TYR A 68 7.43 -8.99 -1.34
CA TYR A 68 8.58 -9.42 -2.15
C TYR A 68 9.31 -8.24 -2.80
N ILE A 69 8.56 -7.22 -3.26
CA ILE A 69 9.16 -6.02 -3.85
C ILE A 69 10.01 -5.29 -2.81
N VAL A 70 9.45 -5.04 -1.64
CA VAL A 70 10.14 -4.33 -0.56
C VAL A 70 11.32 -5.15 -0.02
N ALA A 71 11.16 -6.47 0.16
CA ALA A 71 12.23 -7.32 0.68
C ALA A 71 13.45 -7.35 -0.25
N GLU A 72 13.23 -7.51 -1.56
CA GLU A 72 14.33 -7.80 -2.51
C GLU A 72 14.76 -6.61 -3.35
N PHE A 73 13.84 -5.78 -3.86
CA PHE A 73 14.25 -4.59 -4.64
C PHE A 73 14.76 -3.45 -3.76
N MET A 74 14.45 -3.45 -2.46
CA MET A 74 14.99 -2.46 -1.56
C MET A 74 16.22 -2.95 -0.79
N HIS A 75 16.75 -4.15 -1.09
CA HIS A 75 17.99 -4.72 -0.53
C HIS A 75 18.15 -4.50 1.00
N LEU A 76 17.05 -4.48 1.76
CA LEU A 76 16.94 -3.89 3.11
C LEU A 76 17.78 -4.57 4.21
N GLY A 77 18.55 -5.59 3.86
CA GLY A 77 19.08 -6.58 4.78
C GLY A 77 20.13 -6.08 5.77
N HIS A 78 20.98 -5.10 5.43
CA HIS A 78 22.12 -4.75 6.31
C HIS A 78 22.44 -3.26 6.49
N GLU A 79 22.00 -2.34 5.61
CA GLU A 79 22.43 -0.92 5.68
C GLU A 79 21.27 0.10 5.87
N ILE A 80 20.03 -0.37 6.11
CA ILE A 80 18.88 0.26 5.43
C ILE A 80 17.80 0.86 6.33
N LYS A 81 18.16 1.42 7.49
CA LYS A 81 17.18 2.17 8.30
C LYS A 81 16.74 3.47 7.60
N ASN A 82 17.65 4.15 6.92
CA ASN A 82 17.36 5.41 6.25
C ASN A 82 16.52 5.25 4.97
N LEU A 83 16.78 4.23 4.14
CA LEU A 83 15.98 4.02 2.93
C LEU A 83 14.57 3.52 3.27
N ILE A 84 14.41 2.65 4.27
CA ILE A 84 13.07 2.27 4.77
C ILE A 84 12.31 3.53 5.17
N LEU A 85 12.95 4.42 5.92
CA LEU A 85 12.33 5.65 6.38
C LEU A 85 11.91 6.57 5.22
N THR A 86 12.71 6.69 4.14
CA THR A 86 12.36 7.53 2.98
C THR A 86 11.20 6.98 2.16
N ILE A 87 10.92 5.68 2.20
CA ILE A 87 9.75 5.07 1.57
C ILE A 87 8.55 5.04 2.52
N LEU A 88 8.78 4.73 3.80
CA LEU A 88 7.73 4.55 4.80
C LEU A 88 7.07 5.87 5.18
N ILE A 89 7.84 6.96 5.34
CA ILE A 89 7.30 8.29 5.65
C ILE A 89 6.29 8.77 4.60
N PRO A 90 6.61 8.85 3.30
CA PRO A 90 5.64 9.29 2.30
C PRO A 90 4.47 8.32 2.16
N LEU A 91 4.69 7.01 2.34
CA LEU A 91 3.60 6.03 2.31
C LEU A 91 2.63 6.21 3.49
N LEU A 92 3.15 6.46 4.69
CA LEU A 92 2.34 6.73 5.88
C LEU A 92 1.54 8.03 5.72
N LEU A 93 2.17 9.09 5.20
CA LEU A 93 1.50 10.35 4.89
C LEU A 93 0.35 10.15 3.88
N PHE A 94 0.58 9.32 2.86
CA PHE A 94 -0.43 9.02 1.85
C PHE A 94 -1.63 8.25 2.45
N VAL A 95 -1.38 7.23 3.29
CA VAL A 95 -2.45 6.51 4.00
C VAL A 95 -3.23 7.45 4.91
N TRP A 96 -2.55 8.34 5.63
CA TRP A 96 -3.19 9.35 6.46
C TRP A 96 -4.07 10.30 5.63
N PHE A 97 -3.60 10.76 4.47
CA PHE A 97 -4.41 11.59 3.56
C PHE A 97 -5.66 10.87 3.06
N ILE A 98 -5.57 9.59 2.71
CA ILE A 98 -6.75 8.81 2.29
C ILE A 98 -7.80 8.82 3.41
N ILE A 99 -7.39 8.53 4.65
CA ILE A 99 -8.30 8.52 5.80
C ILE A 99 -8.91 9.91 6.02
N ALA A 100 -8.10 10.97 5.97
CA ALA A 100 -8.56 12.35 6.13
C ALA A 100 -9.59 12.74 5.06
N PHE A 101 -9.34 12.41 3.79
CA PHE A 101 -10.27 12.68 2.70
C PHE A 101 -11.56 11.86 2.77
N LEU A 102 -11.51 10.61 3.23
CA LEU A 102 -12.71 9.82 3.48
C LEU A 102 -13.56 10.41 4.60
N TYR A 103 -12.93 10.87 5.68
CA TYR A 103 -13.60 11.53 6.80
C TYR A 103 -14.24 12.87 6.37
N GLU A 104 -13.47 13.72 5.68
CA GLU A 104 -13.96 15.00 5.16
C GLU A 104 -15.10 14.79 4.16
N GLY A 105 -15.00 13.76 3.31
CA GLY A 105 -16.05 13.38 2.37
C GLY A 105 -17.35 12.94 3.05
N ASP A 106 -17.27 12.19 4.16
CA ASP A 106 -18.46 11.81 4.93
C ASP A 106 -19.08 13.01 5.65
N SER A 107 -18.26 13.87 6.26
CA SER A 107 -18.69 15.13 6.89
C SER A 107 -19.44 16.01 5.88
N TRP A 108 -18.87 16.23 4.70
CA TRP A 108 -19.49 17.02 3.63
C TRP A 108 -20.82 16.42 3.16
N LYS A 109 -20.87 15.10 3.01
CA LYS A 109 -22.10 14.38 2.64
C LYS A 109 -23.20 14.57 3.69
N ASN A 110 -22.85 14.60 4.97
CA ASN A 110 -23.81 14.82 6.06
C ASN A 110 -24.30 16.27 6.08
N MET A 111 -23.40 17.25 6.01
CA MET A 111 -23.78 18.67 5.96
C MET A 111 -24.67 19.01 4.74
N ARG A 112 -24.43 18.37 3.60
CA ARG A 112 -25.31 18.54 2.41
C ARG A 112 -26.73 18.02 2.64
N LYS A 113 -26.95 17.01 3.50
CA LYS A 113 -28.30 16.53 3.82
C LYS A 113 -29.04 17.58 4.65
N ASP A 114 -28.35 18.22 5.58
CA ASP A 114 -28.91 19.21 6.50
C ASP A 114 -29.27 20.51 5.76
N LEU A 115 -28.45 20.89 4.77
CA LEU A 115 -28.66 22.08 3.92
C LEU A 115 -29.73 21.90 2.82
N LYS A 116 -30.36 20.73 2.69
CA LYS A 116 -31.49 20.56 1.75
C LYS A 116 -32.65 21.47 2.20
N PRO A 117 -33.26 22.28 1.31
CA PRO A 117 -34.37 23.13 1.69
C PRO A 117 -35.55 22.28 2.19
N GLY A 118 -35.87 22.38 3.49
CA GLY A 118 -36.97 21.64 4.14
C GLY A 118 -36.60 20.76 5.34
N THR A 119 -35.32 20.69 5.74
CA THR A 119 -34.90 19.93 6.94
C THR A 119 -35.26 20.67 8.23
N PRO A 120 -35.94 20.05 9.21
CA PRO A 120 -36.17 20.67 10.51
C PRO A 120 -34.83 20.92 11.20
N ILE A 121 -34.48 22.19 11.42
CA ILE A 121 -33.35 22.55 12.28
C ILE A 121 -33.78 22.21 13.71
N GLU A 122 -33.25 21.12 14.27
CA GLU A 122 -33.39 20.88 15.70
C GLU A 122 -32.63 21.98 16.45
N THR A 123 -33.38 22.96 16.94
CA THR A 123 -32.86 24.03 17.78
C THR A 123 -32.23 23.43 19.03
N PRO A 124 -30.99 23.82 19.39
CA PRO A 124 -30.36 23.35 20.62
C PRO A 124 -31.28 23.64 21.81
N LYS A 125 -31.78 22.59 22.46
CA LYS A 125 -32.60 22.71 23.66
C LYS A 125 -31.76 23.43 24.72
N ALA A 126 -32.12 24.68 25.01
CA ALA A 126 -31.44 25.50 26.01
C ALA A 126 -31.31 24.72 27.33
N PRO A 127 -30.15 24.81 28.02
CA PRO A 127 -29.97 24.11 29.29
C PRO A 127 -31.07 24.57 30.25
N ALA A 128 -31.83 23.60 30.76
CA ALA A 128 -32.87 23.86 31.74
C ALA A 128 -32.22 24.59 32.92
N LYS A 129 -32.73 25.78 33.25
CA LYS A 129 -32.35 26.47 34.48
C LYS A 129 -32.69 25.56 35.65
N GLU A 130 -31.68 24.99 36.29
CA GLU A 130 -31.81 24.36 37.59
C GLU A 130 -32.33 25.43 38.57
N GLY A 131 -33.52 25.20 39.11
CA GLY A 131 -34.12 26.05 40.13
C GLY A 131 -33.31 25.94 41.41
N HIS A 132 -32.64 27.02 41.80
CA HIS A 132 -32.12 27.17 43.14
C HIS A 132 -33.29 27.35 44.11
N HIS A 133 -33.58 26.31 44.87
CA HIS A 133 -34.44 26.36 46.05
C HIS A 133 -33.61 26.81 47.27
N TYR A 134 -34.00 27.91 47.89
CA TYR A 134 -33.71 28.25 49.30
C TYR A 134 -35.02 28.68 49.96
#